data_AF-A0A356F9D4-F1
#
_entry.id   AF-A0A356F9D4-F1
#
_cell.length_a   1.000
_cell.length_b   1.000
_cell.length_c   1.000
_cell.angle_alpha   90.00
_cell.angle_beta   90.00
_cell.angle_gamma   90.00
#
_symmetry.space_group_name_H-M   'P 1'
#
loop_
_entity.id
_entity.type
_entity.pdbx_description
1 polymer ?
#
loop_
_entity_poly.entity_id
_entity_poly.type
_entity_poly.pdbx_seq_one_letter_code
_entity_poly.pdbx_strand_id
1 'polypeptide(L)'
;MRSLVFRGVILTGLLVLGAGTASAQPTFDLAIGGGGDVAGNPDSAHSIELTCTMSQGGDAAGGAQGWSISLAAEGCVAITGITTDGTTAADVSQGGLRNTGFEKSETTTEAGAGSPCDGLEGAVSAVVLSFVQPITLPADSVNEIAKVAVEATIPAEGGAGTVSYADGCKGAGQPVENTVTWNGQTVDPSFSSATINCIAAVTCEGASPNLIFQAESIGQAAELNAGMLTGTVDDDASLSVEVPTGGIGAVDVFAAIVSNNTGGDGVQGWSLSVAANGGVNVVGATTDGTSSADVSQGGLR
;
A
#
# COMPACT_ATOMS: atom_id res chain seq x y z
N MET A 1 -66.50 24.54 -13.62
CA MET A 1 -65.84 25.48 -12.68
C MET A 1 -64.34 25.39 -12.89
N ARG A 2 -63.68 26.54 -12.92
CA ARG A 2 -62.28 26.77 -13.32
C ARG A 2 -61.28 26.20 -12.31
N SER A 3 -60.03 25.96 -12.78
CA SER A 3 -58.73 26.27 -12.13
C SER A 3 -57.73 25.12 -12.32
N LEU A 4 -56.45 25.28 -12.69
CA LEU A 4 -55.64 26.40 -13.20
C LEU A 4 -54.42 25.77 -13.94
N VAL A 5 -53.92 26.50 -14.93
CA VAL A 5 -52.69 26.25 -15.71
C VAL A 5 -51.49 26.81 -14.95
N PHE A 6 -50.32 26.16 -15.01
CA PHE A 6 -49.03 26.87 -15.01
C PHE A 6 -48.05 26.21 -15.99
N ARG A 7 -47.68 26.98 -17.02
CA ARG A 7 -46.65 26.69 -18.01
C ARG A 7 -45.30 27.08 -17.43
N GLY A 8 -44.34 26.15 -17.44
CA GLY A 8 -42.95 26.42 -17.12
C GLY A 8 -42.28 27.26 -18.22
N VAL A 9 -41.62 28.33 -17.81
CA VAL A 9 -40.82 29.23 -18.65
C VAL A 9 -39.44 28.59 -18.87
N ILE A 10 -39.06 28.38 -20.13
CA ILE A 10 -37.69 28.05 -20.53
C ILE A 10 -36.94 29.39 -20.64
N LEU A 11 -35.95 29.60 -19.77
CA LEU A 11 -35.08 30.77 -19.81
C LEU A 11 -33.85 30.43 -20.67
N THR A 12 -33.88 30.86 -21.93
CA THR A 12 -32.76 30.76 -22.87
C THR A 12 -31.70 31.81 -22.51
N GLY A 13 -30.54 31.36 -22.03
CA GLY A 13 -29.39 32.22 -21.71
C GLY A 13 -28.66 32.67 -22.98
N LEU A 14 -28.46 33.99 -23.07
CA LEU A 14 -27.72 34.71 -24.11
C LEU A 14 -26.21 34.40 -24.00
N LEU A 15 -25.62 33.77 -25.02
CA LEU A 15 -24.18 33.53 -25.12
C LEU A 15 -23.46 34.82 -25.55
N VAL A 16 -22.74 35.46 -24.62
CA VAL A 16 -21.82 36.57 -24.94
C VAL A 16 -20.42 35.98 -25.15
N LEU A 17 -19.97 35.95 -26.41
CA LEU A 17 -18.60 35.55 -26.76
C LEU A 17 -17.65 36.74 -26.53
N GLY A 18 -17.12 36.84 -25.32
CA GLY A 18 -15.93 37.65 -25.05
C GLY A 18 -14.69 36.86 -25.46
N ALA A 19 -13.85 37.43 -26.34
CA ALA A 19 -12.53 36.90 -26.63
C ALA A 19 -11.60 37.12 -25.42
N GLY A 20 -11.76 36.31 -24.39
CA GLY A 20 -10.75 36.12 -23.35
C GLY A 20 -9.64 35.25 -23.92
N THR A 21 -8.39 35.65 -23.74
CA THR A 21 -7.26 34.75 -23.89
C THR A 21 -7.48 33.59 -22.90
N ALA A 22 -7.90 32.43 -23.40
CA ALA A 22 -7.99 31.23 -22.58
C ALA A 22 -6.57 30.92 -22.07
N SER A 23 -6.26 31.26 -20.82
CA SER A 23 -5.08 30.71 -20.18
C SER A 23 -5.28 29.20 -20.11
N ALA A 24 -4.27 28.43 -20.51
CA ALA A 24 -4.34 26.99 -20.35
C ALA A 24 -4.66 26.65 -18.88
N GLN A 25 -5.67 25.82 -18.67
CA GLN A 25 -6.03 25.32 -17.34
C GLN A 25 -4.85 24.48 -16.81
N PRO A 26 -4.51 24.55 -15.50
CA PRO A 26 -3.51 23.66 -14.95
C PRO A 26 -3.97 22.20 -15.02
N THR A 27 -3.01 21.29 -14.95
CA THR A 27 -3.28 19.88 -14.62
C THR A 27 -2.97 19.65 -13.16
N PHE A 28 -3.70 18.74 -12.52
CA PHE A 28 -3.40 18.28 -11.18
C PHE A 28 -3.23 16.77 -11.19
N ASP A 29 -2.18 16.30 -10.53
CA ASP A 29 -1.94 14.87 -10.34
C ASP A 29 -2.09 14.56 -8.85
N LEU A 30 -3.05 13.68 -8.55
CA LEU A 30 -3.29 13.16 -7.22
C LEU A 30 -2.64 11.78 -7.10
N ALA A 31 -1.72 11.65 -6.15
CA ALA A 31 -0.99 10.41 -5.92
C ALA A 31 -1.15 9.94 -4.48
N ILE A 32 -0.84 8.66 -4.24
CA ILE A 32 -0.82 8.04 -2.91
C ILE A 32 0.57 7.44 -2.70
N GLY A 33 1.30 7.98 -1.74
CA GLY A 33 2.58 7.46 -1.28
C GLY A 33 2.42 6.52 -0.09
N GLY A 34 3.45 5.71 0.18
CA GLY A 34 3.49 4.80 1.34
C GLY A 34 3.08 3.35 1.05
N GLY A 35 2.80 3.00 -0.21
CA GLY A 35 2.69 1.61 -0.63
C GLY A 35 4.02 0.85 -0.53
N GLY A 36 3.97 -0.47 -0.59
CA GLY A 36 5.15 -1.33 -0.45
C GLY A 36 4.82 -2.71 0.11
N ASP A 37 5.82 -3.37 0.67
CA ASP A 37 5.70 -4.72 1.19
C ASP A 37 5.42 -4.70 2.70
N VAL A 38 4.46 -5.52 3.14
CA VAL A 38 4.20 -5.79 4.55
C VAL A 38 4.14 -7.29 4.75
N ALA A 39 5.07 -7.78 5.56
CA ALA A 39 5.16 -9.19 5.91
C ALA A 39 4.65 -9.43 7.34
N GLY A 40 3.93 -10.52 7.54
CA GLY A 40 3.43 -10.93 8.84
C GLY A 40 2.82 -12.32 8.82
N ASN A 41 2.49 -12.83 10.01
CA ASN A 41 1.79 -14.11 10.12
C ASN A 41 0.41 -14.03 9.45
N PRO A 42 -0.13 -15.13 8.90
CA PRO A 42 -1.53 -15.18 8.49
C PRO A 42 -2.48 -14.62 9.55
N ASP A 43 -3.47 -13.85 9.11
CA ASP A 43 -4.48 -13.16 9.92
C ASP A 43 -3.94 -12.06 10.86
N SER A 44 -2.64 -11.75 10.81
CA SER A 44 -2.10 -10.60 11.54
C SER A 44 -2.47 -9.29 10.85
N ALA A 45 -2.75 -8.27 11.67
CA ALA A 45 -3.12 -6.94 11.23
C ALA A 45 -1.96 -5.96 11.43
N HIS A 46 -1.66 -5.16 10.42
CA HIS A 46 -0.59 -4.17 10.41
C HIS A 46 -1.14 -2.79 10.06
N SER A 47 -0.84 -1.80 10.90
CA SER A 47 -1.21 -0.41 10.64
C SER A 47 -0.17 0.27 9.75
N ILE A 48 -0.63 0.90 8.68
CA ILE A 48 0.18 1.63 7.70
C ILE A 48 -0.44 3.02 7.54
N GLU A 49 0.40 4.04 7.46
CA GLU A 49 -0.02 5.39 7.09
C GLU A 49 0.37 5.65 5.63
N LEU A 50 -0.61 5.96 4.80
CA LEU A 50 -0.43 6.40 3.42
C LEU A 50 -0.57 7.92 3.33
N THR A 51 0.12 8.54 2.38
CA THR A 51 0.08 9.99 2.17
C THR A 51 -0.53 10.33 0.82
N CYS A 52 -1.64 11.05 0.82
CA CYS A 52 -2.21 11.63 -0.39
C CYS A 52 -1.46 12.92 -0.74
N THR A 53 -0.98 13.01 -1.99
CA THR A 53 -0.24 14.17 -2.48
C THR A 53 -0.88 14.78 -3.71
N MET A 54 -0.74 16.09 -3.86
CA MET A 54 -1.14 16.84 -5.05
C MET A 54 0.05 17.58 -5.66
N SER A 55 0.29 17.40 -6.96
CA SER A 55 1.17 18.25 -7.76
C SER A 55 0.40 18.97 -8.84
N GLN A 56 0.83 20.19 -9.18
CA GLN A 56 0.29 20.96 -10.28
C GLN A 56 1.25 20.96 -11.47
N GLY A 57 0.72 20.83 -12.67
CA GLY A 57 1.45 20.94 -13.93
C GLY A 57 0.96 22.11 -14.79
N GLY A 58 1.79 22.49 -15.77
CA GLY A 58 1.54 23.58 -16.69
C GLY A 58 1.95 24.96 -16.15
N ASP A 59 1.79 25.99 -16.98
CA ASP A 59 2.26 27.36 -16.68
C ASP A 59 1.16 28.27 -16.10
N ALA A 60 0.06 27.68 -15.62
CA ALA A 60 -1.07 28.43 -15.08
C ALA A 60 -0.70 29.05 -13.73
N ALA A 61 -1.01 30.34 -13.55
CA ALA A 61 -0.70 31.05 -12.31
C ALA A 61 -1.62 30.63 -11.16
N GLY A 62 -1.08 30.61 -9.93
CA GLY A 62 -1.80 30.26 -8.71
C GLY A 62 -1.97 28.75 -8.53
N GLY A 63 -2.23 28.34 -7.29
CA GLY A 63 -2.43 26.93 -6.93
C GLY A 63 -3.88 26.54 -6.63
N ALA A 64 -4.08 25.29 -6.26
CA ALA A 64 -5.36 24.79 -5.78
C ALA A 64 -5.84 25.55 -4.53
N GLN A 65 -7.12 25.91 -4.49
CA GLN A 65 -7.79 26.65 -3.41
C GLN A 65 -8.61 25.74 -2.50
N GLY A 66 -9.00 24.58 -3.04
CA GLY A 66 -9.77 23.55 -2.37
C GLY A 66 -9.86 22.32 -3.24
N TRP A 67 -10.33 21.23 -2.67
CA TRP A 67 -10.48 19.95 -3.35
C TRP A 67 -11.47 19.07 -2.59
N SER A 68 -11.98 18.08 -3.30
CA SER A 68 -12.65 16.93 -2.73
C SER A 68 -11.93 15.68 -3.22
N ILE A 69 -11.66 14.75 -2.31
CA ILE A 69 -11.11 13.44 -2.63
C ILE A 69 -11.98 12.35 -2.04
N SER A 70 -12.01 11.23 -2.73
CA SER A 70 -12.77 10.03 -2.44
C SER A 70 -11.88 8.83 -2.77
N LEU A 71 -11.66 7.97 -1.79
CA LEU A 71 -10.73 6.87 -1.82
C LEU A 71 -11.44 5.56 -1.49
N ALA A 72 -11.08 4.48 -2.17
CA ALA A 72 -11.55 3.14 -1.86
C ALA A 72 -10.37 2.18 -1.68
N ALA A 73 -10.56 1.21 -0.78
CA ALA A 73 -9.64 0.11 -0.55
C ALA A 73 -10.22 -1.23 -0.99
N GLU A 74 -9.36 -2.08 -1.53
CA GLU A 74 -9.68 -3.45 -1.93
C GLU A 74 -8.53 -4.43 -1.60
N GLY A 75 -8.84 -5.73 -1.59
CA GLY A 75 -7.86 -6.78 -1.35
C GLY A 75 -7.56 -6.96 0.14
N CYS A 76 -6.28 -7.06 0.49
CA CYS A 76 -5.85 -7.32 1.88
C CYS A 76 -5.84 -6.07 2.80
N VAL A 77 -6.34 -4.92 2.33
CA VAL A 77 -6.29 -3.66 3.08
C VAL A 77 -7.68 -3.06 3.30
N ALA A 78 -7.82 -2.36 4.43
CA ALA A 78 -9.01 -1.65 4.87
C ALA A 78 -8.65 -0.22 5.26
N ILE A 79 -9.48 0.78 4.89
CA ILE A 79 -9.26 2.17 5.33
C ILE A 79 -9.89 2.37 6.70
N THR A 80 -9.06 2.71 7.69
CA THR A 80 -9.47 2.87 9.09
C THR A 80 -9.48 4.33 9.54
N GLY A 81 -8.88 5.24 8.77
CA GLY A 81 -8.89 6.67 9.07
C GLY A 81 -8.47 7.55 7.91
N ILE A 82 -8.87 8.82 7.96
CA ILE A 82 -8.40 9.88 7.08
C ILE A 82 -8.29 11.19 7.87
N THR A 83 -7.21 11.94 7.67
CA THR A 83 -6.99 13.23 8.33
C THR A 83 -6.18 14.17 7.46
N THR A 84 -6.30 15.47 7.71
CA THR A 84 -5.41 16.50 7.15
C THR A 84 -4.29 16.90 8.11
N ASP A 85 -4.31 16.39 9.34
CA ASP A 85 -3.32 16.75 10.36
C ASP A 85 -1.89 16.40 9.91
N GLY A 86 -0.96 17.31 10.16
CA GLY A 86 0.45 17.14 9.77
C GLY A 86 0.72 17.29 8.27
N THR A 87 -0.26 17.75 7.48
CA THR A 87 -0.12 18.01 6.04
C THR A 87 -0.20 19.51 5.73
N THR A 88 0.06 19.90 4.48
CA THR A 88 -0.09 21.29 4.01
C THR A 88 -1.54 21.77 4.12
N ALA A 89 -2.51 20.86 4.13
CA ALA A 89 -3.93 21.14 4.24
C ALA A 89 -4.44 21.36 5.69
N ALA A 90 -3.60 21.09 6.69
CA ALA A 90 -3.96 21.26 8.09
C ALA A 90 -4.32 22.72 8.42
N ASP A 91 -4.93 22.93 9.57
CA ASP A 91 -5.18 24.26 10.10
C ASP A 91 -3.86 25.03 10.31
N VAL A 92 -3.87 26.35 10.15
CA VAL A 92 -2.71 27.21 10.45
C VAL A 92 -2.21 27.05 11.89
N SER A 93 -3.10 26.75 12.84
CA SER A 93 -2.71 26.45 14.23
C SER A 93 -1.95 25.13 14.38
N GLN A 94 -2.03 24.25 13.39
CA GLN A 94 -1.35 22.95 13.31
C GLN A 94 -0.20 22.95 12.28
N GLY A 95 0.16 24.13 11.74
CA GLY A 95 1.27 24.29 10.81
C GLY A 95 0.92 24.13 9.32
N GLY A 96 -0.35 23.95 8.97
CA GLY A 96 -0.81 23.92 7.57
C GLY A 96 -1.20 25.30 7.03
N LEU A 97 -1.83 25.33 5.85
CA LEU A 97 -2.23 26.57 5.16
C LEU A 97 -3.70 26.94 5.38
N ARG A 98 -4.54 26.04 5.91
CA ARG A 98 -5.98 26.30 6.01
C ARG A 98 -6.25 27.34 7.10
N ASN A 99 -6.87 28.45 6.71
CA ASN A 99 -7.22 29.56 7.60
C ASN A 99 -8.60 30.10 7.27
N THR A 100 -9.54 30.04 8.22
CA THR A 100 -10.96 30.41 8.00
C THR A 100 -11.60 29.67 6.80
N GLY A 101 -11.10 28.46 6.55
CA GLY A 101 -11.55 27.58 5.49
C GLY A 101 -12.55 26.52 5.98
N PHE A 102 -12.63 25.43 5.24
CA PHE A 102 -13.44 24.27 5.56
C PHE A 102 -12.59 23.01 5.48
N GLU A 103 -12.84 22.06 6.36
CA GLU A 103 -12.33 20.71 6.26
C GLU A 103 -13.40 19.77 6.79
N LYS A 104 -13.55 18.64 6.09
CA LYS A 104 -14.29 17.50 6.59
C LYS A 104 -13.68 16.24 6.00
N SER A 105 -13.16 15.37 6.85
CA SER A 105 -12.67 14.05 6.51
C SER A 105 -13.44 12.99 7.28
N GLU A 106 -13.87 11.93 6.61
CA GLU A 106 -14.61 10.82 7.22
C GLU A 106 -14.34 9.50 6.48
N THR A 107 -14.25 8.40 7.23
CA THR A 107 -14.31 7.05 6.65
C THR A 107 -15.76 6.70 6.30
N THR A 108 -15.95 5.75 5.40
CA THR A 108 -17.28 5.33 4.96
C THR A 108 -17.29 3.90 4.41
N THR A 109 -18.45 3.27 4.48
CA THR A 109 -18.80 2.03 3.75
C THR A 109 -19.97 2.26 2.79
N GLU A 110 -20.42 3.51 2.63
CA GLU A 110 -21.50 3.90 1.72
C GLU A 110 -20.93 4.45 0.41
N ALA A 111 -21.67 4.21 -0.66
CA ALA A 111 -21.31 4.63 -2.01
C ALA A 111 -22.53 5.16 -2.77
N GLY A 112 -22.28 5.97 -3.79
CA GLY A 112 -23.26 6.26 -4.84
C GLY A 112 -23.60 4.99 -5.62
N ALA A 113 -24.85 4.87 -6.06
CA ALA A 113 -25.30 3.67 -6.78
C ALA A 113 -24.48 3.47 -8.07
N GLY A 114 -23.82 2.31 -8.18
CA GLY A 114 -22.98 1.95 -9.33
C GLY A 114 -21.64 2.68 -9.39
N SER A 115 -21.23 3.34 -8.31
CA SER A 115 -19.90 3.95 -8.24
C SER A 115 -18.81 2.89 -8.00
N PRO A 116 -17.54 3.18 -8.37
CA PRO A 116 -16.40 2.32 -8.04
C PRO A 116 -16.21 2.03 -6.55
N CYS A 117 -16.86 2.77 -5.64
CA CYS A 117 -16.80 2.52 -4.20
C CYS A 117 -17.85 1.52 -3.70
N ASP A 118 -18.74 1.02 -4.55
CA ASP A 118 -19.82 0.13 -4.12
C ASP A 118 -19.28 -1.19 -3.54
N GLY A 119 -19.65 -1.47 -2.29
CA GLY A 119 -19.19 -2.64 -1.54
C GLY A 119 -17.77 -2.55 -0.97
N LEU A 120 -17.11 -1.39 -1.07
CA LEU A 120 -15.76 -1.16 -0.55
C LEU A 120 -15.77 -0.28 0.69
N GLU A 121 -14.76 -0.45 1.54
CA GLU A 121 -14.43 0.53 2.57
C GLU A 121 -13.68 1.70 1.93
N GLY A 122 -14.10 2.91 2.27
CA GLY A 122 -13.61 4.13 1.66
C GLY A 122 -13.38 5.25 2.67
N ALA A 123 -12.86 6.34 2.15
CA ALA A 123 -12.75 7.60 2.86
C ALA A 123 -13.03 8.76 1.92
N VAL A 124 -13.61 9.83 2.47
CA VAL A 124 -13.82 11.08 1.75
C VAL A 124 -13.19 12.22 2.54
N SER A 125 -12.62 13.19 1.83
CA SER A 125 -12.12 14.43 2.42
C SER A 125 -12.42 15.61 1.51
N ALA A 126 -12.94 16.68 2.08
CA ALA A 126 -13.23 17.93 1.38
C ALA A 126 -12.58 19.09 2.11
N VAL A 127 -11.80 19.88 1.40
CA VAL A 127 -11.01 20.99 1.94
C VAL A 127 -11.22 22.25 1.12
N VAL A 128 -11.41 23.37 1.80
CA VAL A 128 -11.27 24.72 1.24
C VAL A 128 -10.28 25.46 2.12
N LEU A 129 -9.19 25.99 1.55
CA LEU A 129 -8.13 26.61 2.35
C LEU A 129 -8.59 27.90 3.04
N SER A 130 -9.41 28.71 2.36
CA SER A 130 -10.03 29.91 2.94
C SER A 130 -11.24 30.36 2.13
N PHE A 131 -12.28 30.87 2.79
CA PHE A 131 -13.40 31.53 2.13
C PHE A 131 -13.22 33.04 1.93
N VAL A 132 -12.22 33.63 2.58
CA VAL A 132 -12.07 35.10 2.67
C VAL A 132 -10.70 35.60 2.23
N GLN A 133 -9.66 34.78 2.34
CA GLN A 133 -8.30 35.09 1.91
C GLN A 133 -7.97 34.30 0.63
N PRO A 134 -7.15 34.85 -0.28
CA PRO A 134 -6.73 34.15 -1.49
C PRO A 134 -5.58 33.18 -1.18
N ILE A 135 -5.86 32.13 -0.39
CA ILE A 135 -4.88 31.10 -0.02
C ILE A 135 -4.92 29.98 -1.07
N THR A 136 -3.76 29.59 -1.57
CA THR A 136 -3.59 28.45 -2.48
C THR A 136 -2.47 27.54 -2.00
N LEU A 137 -2.49 26.27 -2.43
CA LEU A 137 -1.30 25.43 -2.37
C LEU A 137 -0.18 26.05 -3.23
N PRO A 138 1.11 25.87 -2.87
CA PRO A 138 2.21 26.19 -3.77
C PRO A 138 2.16 25.33 -5.04
N ALA A 139 2.09 25.98 -6.20
CA ALA A 139 1.92 25.33 -7.50
C ALA A 139 3.18 24.56 -7.97
N ASP A 140 4.37 25.02 -7.62
CA ASP A 140 5.64 24.43 -8.07
C ASP A 140 6.17 23.34 -7.12
N SER A 141 5.28 22.61 -6.44
CA SER A 141 5.65 21.62 -5.42
C SER A 141 4.69 20.44 -5.35
N VAL A 142 5.15 19.35 -4.73
CA VAL A 142 4.29 18.25 -4.28
C VAL A 142 3.79 18.60 -2.89
N ASN A 143 2.46 18.67 -2.74
CA ASN A 143 1.80 19.01 -1.49
C ASN A 143 1.20 17.77 -0.87
N GLU A 144 1.54 17.46 0.38
CA GLU A 144 0.77 16.48 1.17
C GLU A 144 -0.56 17.13 1.56
N ILE A 145 -1.67 16.47 1.22
CA ILE A 145 -3.02 17.03 1.39
C ILE A 145 -3.90 16.23 2.35
N ALA A 146 -3.60 14.95 2.55
CA ALA A 146 -4.26 14.09 3.51
C ALA A 146 -3.36 12.91 3.87
N LYS A 147 -3.59 12.34 5.05
CA LYS A 147 -3.04 11.07 5.51
C LYS A 147 -4.16 10.08 5.65
N VAL A 148 -3.92 8.84 5.24
CA VAL A 148 -4.89 7.76 5.27
C VAL A 148 -4.32 6.65 6.13
N ALA A 149 -4.99 6.34 7.23
CA ALA A 149 -4.67 5.19 8.05
C ALA A 149 -5.32 3.96 7.40
N VAL A 150 -4.52 2.94 7.14
CA VAL A 150 -4.99 1.66 6.63
C VAL A 150 -4.53 0.53 7.52
N GLU A 151 -5.35 -0.50 7.57
CA GLU A 151 -5.02 -1.77 8.20
C GLU A 151 -4.84 -2.83 7.11
N ALA A 152 -3.66 -3.46 7.07
CA ALA A 152 -3.39 -4.59 6.20
C ALA A 152 -3.55 -5.88 7.00
N THR A 153 -4.47 -6.75 6.60
CA THR A 153 -4.64 -8.09 7.17
C THR A 153 -3.98 -9.11 6.27
N ILE A 154 -2.97 -9.81 6.77
CA ILE A 154 -2.18 -10.74 5.96
C ILE A 154 -3.00 -11.99 5.60
N PRO A 155 -3.31 -12.24 4.32
CA PRO A 155 -3.99 -13.46 3.92
C PRO A 155 -3.07 -14.68 4.08
N ALA A 156 -3.64 -15.87 4.31
CA ALA A 156 -2.85 -17.10 4.52
C ALA A 156 -1.86 -17.43 3.39
N GLU A 157 -2.22 -17.14 2.13
CA GLU A 157 -1.38 -17.38 0.95
C GLU A 157 -0.64 -16.11 0.49
N GLY A 158 -0.69 -15.05 1.29
CA GLY A 158 -0.34 -13.70 0.88
C GLY A 158 -1.32 -13.12 -0.14
N GLY A 159 -1.04 -11.90 -0.60
CA GLY A 159 -1.87 -11.21 -1.58
C GLY A 159 -1.45 -9.77 -1.78
N ALA A 160 -2.31 -9.01 -2.42
CA ALA A 160 -2.15 -7.57 -2.59
C ALA A 160 -3.42 -6.84 -2.16
N GLY A 161 -3.23 -5.64 -1.66
CA GLY A 161 -4.30 -4.69 -1.37
C GLY A 161 -3.99 -3.37 -2.08
N THR A 162 -5.03 -2.69 -2.52
CA THR A 162 -4.89 -1.43 -3.24
C THR A 162 -5.73 -0.37 -2.58
N VAL A 163 -5.16 0.83 -2.44
CA VAL A 163 -5.91 2.05 -2.15
C VAL A 163 -5.86 2.94 -3.38
N SER A 164 -7.02 3.37 -3.85
CA SER A 164 -7.15 4.16 -5.08
C SER A 164 -8.11 5.33 -4.92
N TYR A 165 -7.88 6.40 -5.68
CA TYR A 165 -8.91 7.42 -5.88
C TYR A 165 -10.08 6.82 -6.67
N ALA A 166 -11.27 6.91 -6.10
CA ALA A 166 -12.48 6.31 -6.63
C ALA A 166 -13.63 7.29 -6.45
N ASP A 167 -14.26 7.72 -7.54
CA ASP A 167 -15.37 8.66 -7.48
C ASP A 167 -16.61 8.01 -6.86
N GLY A 168 -17.32 8.78 -6.03
CA GLY A 168 -18.61 8.43 -5.52
C GLY A 168 -18.61 7.60 -4.23
N CYS A 169 -17.53 7.57 -3.45
CA CYS A 169 -17.65 7.15 -2.05
C CYS A 169 -18.47 8.23 -1.33
N LYS A 170 -19.25 7.83 -0.32
CA LYS A 170 -20.26 8.71 0.27
C LYS A 170 -20.13 8.69 1.78
N GLY A 171 -19.70 9.79 2.38
CA GLY A 171 -19.80 9.97 3.82
C GLY A 171 -21.23 10.33 4.26
N ALA A 172 -21.39 11.18 5.27
CA ALA A 172 -22.72 11.60 5.72
C ALA A 172 -23.49 12.49 4.70
N GLY A 173 -22.82 12.92 3.62
CA GLY A 173 -23.34 13.84 2.61
C GLY A 173 -23.77 13.18 1.29
N GLN A 174 -23.56 13.91 0.19
CA GLN A 174 -23.68 13.34 -1.15
C GLN A 174 -22.43 12.52 -1.50
N PRO A 175 -22.50 11.60 -2.50
CA PRO A 175 -21.31 10.98 -3.07
C PRO A 175 -20.29 12.04 -3.48
N VAL A 176 -19.01 11.75 -3.25
CA VAL A 176 -17.90 12.68 -3.44
C VAL A 176 -17.13 12.31 -4.70
N GLU A 177 -17.06 13.25 -5.63
CA GLU A 177 -16.19 13.17 -6.80
C GLU A 177 -14.80 13.71 -6.44
N ASN A 178 -13.76 13.13 -7.03
CA ASN A 178 -12.41 13.62 -6.90
C ASN A 178 -12.21 14.84 -7.81
N THR A 179 -12.16 16.04 -7.22
CA THR A 179 -12.04 17.28 -7.98
C THR A 179 -11.14 18.29 -7.29
N VAL A 180 -10.52 19.17 -8.07
CA VAL A 180 -9.70 20.28 -7.56
C VAL A 180 -10.34 21.60 -7.96
N THR A 181 -10.39 22.54 -7.02
CA THR A 181 -10.82 23.91 -7.29
C THR A 181 -9.61 24.80 -7.53
N TRP A 182 -9.50 25.36 -8.73
CA TRP A 182 -8.47 26.33 -9.12
C TRP A 182 -9.13 27.57 -9.71
N ASN A 183 -8.82 28.74 -9.16
CA ASN A 183 -9.38 30.03 -9.58
C ASN A 183 -10.92 30.02 -9.69
N GLY A 184 -11.59 29.36 -8.73
CA GLY A 184 -13.04 29.17 -8.70
C GLY A 184 -13.60 28.24 -9.78
N GLN A 185 -12.76 27.56 -10.57
CA GLN A 185 -13.14 26.54 -11.54
C GLN A 185 -12.87 25.14 -11.00
N THR A 186 -13.68 24.17 -11.41
CA THR A 186 -13.44 22.75 -11.16
C THR A 186 -12.50 22.20 -12.22
N VAL A 187 -11.47 21.48 -11.76
CA VAL A 187 -10.51 20.76 -12.58
C VAL A 187 -10.53 19.29 -12.20
N ASP A 188 -10.65 18.43 -13.20
CA ASP A 188 -10.55 16.98 -13.02
C ASP A 188 -9.06 16.59 -12.94
N PRO A 189 -8.60 16.03 -11.81
CA PRO A 189 -7.22 15.59 -11.67
C PRO A 189 -6.97 14.23 -12.34
N SER A 190 -5.70 13.90 -12.53
CA SER A 190 -5.27 12.52 -12.79
C SER A 190 -5.00 11.78 -11.48
N PHE A 191 -5.05 10.44 -11.50
CA PHE A 191 -4.94 9.61 -10.30
C PHE A 191 -3.82 8.59 -10.41
N SER A 192 -3.15 8.36 -9.27
CA SER A 192 -2.40 7.13 -9.00
C SER A 192 -3.04 6.36 -7.83
N SER A 193 -2.71 5.08 -7.71
CA SER A 193 -3.03 4.26 -6.55
C SER A 193 -1.76 3.92 -5.76
N ALA A 194 -1.95 3.40 -4.55
CA ALA A 194 -0.92 2.72 -3.79
C ALA A 194 -1.26 1.23 -3.68
N THR A 195 -0.27 0.38 -3.93
CA THR A 195 -0.37 -1.07 -3.71
C THR A 195 0.43 -1.45 -2.46
N ILE A 196 -0.19 -2.27 -1.62
CA ILE A 196 0.42 -2.93 -0.48
C ILE A 196 0.51 -4.42 -0.81
N ASN A 197 1.71 -4.97 -0.88
CA ASN A 197 1.93 -6.40 -1.03
C ASN A 197 1.90 -7.03 0.36
N CYS A 198 0.84 -7.78 0.66
CA CYS A 198 0.68 -8.52 1.90
C CYS A 198 1.39 -9.87 1.77
N ILE A 199 2.58 -9.96 2.33
CA ILE A 199 3.41 -11.16 2.26
C ILE A 199 3.08 -12.01 3.49
N ALA A 200 2.54 -13.21 3.26
CA ALA A 200 2.44 -14.20 4.33
C ALA A 200 3.86 -14.63 4.72
N ALA A 201 4.32 -14.13 5.87
CA ALA A 201 5.49 -14.69 6.52
C ALA A 201 5.07 -16.06 7.05
N VAL A 202 5.64 -17.11 6.47
CA VAL A 202 5.52 -18.46 7.03
C VAL A 202 6.52 -18.53 8.17
N THR A 203 6.19 -17.89 9.30
CA THR A 203 7.07 -17.98 10.45
C THR A 203 7.02 -19.42 10.97
N CYS A 204 8.20 -20.01 11.04
CA CYS A 204 8.44 -21.29 11.67
C CYS A 204 8.36 -21.19 13.21
N GLU A 205 7.99 -20.04 13.77
CA GLU A 205 7.97 -19.83 15.21
C GLU A 205 6.85 -20.65 15.86
N GLY A 206 7.23 -21.71 16.59
CA GLY A 206 6.33 -22.57 17.34
C GLY A 206 5.70 -23.74 16.57
N ALA A 207 5.85 -23.82 15.25
CA ALA A 207 5.51 -25.04 14.50
C ALA A 207 6.65 -26.07 14.62
N SER A 208 6.31 -27.35 14.61
CA SER A 208 7.29 -28.42 14.44
C SER A 208 6.65 -29.55 13.62
N PRO A 209 7.36 -30.08 12.60
CA PRO A 209 8.72 -29.69 12.15
C PRO A 209 8.75 -28.44 11.24
N ASN A 210 9.84 -27.69 11.30
CA ASN A 210 10.15 -26.55 10.42
C ASN A 210 11.30 -26.86 9.47
N LEU A 211 11.35 -26.17 8.33
CA LEU A 211 12.44 -26.27 7.35
C LEU A 211 13.09 -24.91 7.17
N ILE A 212 14.41 -24.85 7.22
CA ILE A 212 15.21 -23.63 7.03
C ILE A 212 16.30 -23.85 5.98
N PHE A 213 16.82 -22.76 5.41
CA PHE A 213 18.04 -22.75 4.58
C PHE A 213 19.12 -21.89 5.22
N GLN A 214 20.38 -22.29 5.06
CA GLN A 214 21.54 -21.57 5.59
C GLN A 214 22.80 -21.83 4.77
N ALA A 215 23.79 -20.95 4.93
CA ALA A 215 25.05 -21.01 4.19
C ALA A 215 26.03 -22.08 4.72
N GLU A 216 25.82 -22.58 5.93
CA GLU A 216 26.72 -23.52 6.60
C GLU A 216 25.99 -24.78 7.08
N SER A 217 26.65 -25.93 7.01
CA SER A 217 26.11 -27.17 7.59
C SER A 217 26.26 -27.13 9.12
N ILE A 218 25.14 -27.31 9.83
CA ILE A 218 25.12 -27.35 11.30
C ILE A 218 25.19 -28.77 11.87
N GLY A 219 25.14 -29.80 11.02
CA GLY A 219 25.09 -31.20 11.46
C GLY A 219 23.89 -31.49 12.38
N GLN A 220 24.08 -32.37 13.37
CA GLN A 220 23.10 -32.64 14.41
C GLN A 220 23.39 -31.76 15.64
N ALA A 221 22.40 -30.99 16.07
CA ALA A 221 22.45 -30.18 17.29
C ALA A 221 21.62 -30.82 18.41
N ALA A 222 22.14 -30.81 19.64
CA ALA A 222 21.44 -31.29 20.83
C ALA A 222 20.50 -30.24 21.45
N GLU A 223 20.82 -28.96 21.24
CA GLU A 223 20.03 -27.81 21.71
C GLU A 223 19.27 -27.19 20.53
N LEU A 224 18.06 -26.71 20.81
CA LEU A 224 17.24 -26.05 19.81
C LEU A 224 17.99 -24.83 19.26
N ASN A 225 18.05 -24.73 17.93
CA ASN A 225 18.69 -23.64 17.18
C ASN A 225 20.21 -23.48 17.38
N ALA A 226 20.90 -24.44 17.99
CA ALA A 226 22.35 -24.36 18.13
C ALA A 226 23.06 -24.44 16.77
N GLY A 227 23.98 -23.51 16.52
CA GLY A 227 24.73 -23.42 15.27
C GLY A 227 23.99 -22.73 14.13
N MET A 228 22.70 -22.42 14.28
CA MET A 228 21.96 -21.65 13.29
C MET A 228 22.48 -20.21 13.22
N LEU A 229 22.61 -19.67 12.00
CA LEU A 229 23.00 -18.28 11.80
C LEU A 229 21.88 -17.36 12.32
N THR A 230 22.25 -16.27 13.00
CA THR A 230 21.30 -15.23 13.42
C THR A 230 20.53 -14.70 12.20
N GLY A 231 19.20 -14.83 12.21
CA GLY A 231 18.34 -14.44 11.07
C GLY A 231 18.02 -15.56 10.07
N THR A 232 18.24 -16.84 10.41
CA THR A 232 17.77 -18.01 9.62
C THR A 232 16.45 -18.61 10.10
N VAL A 233 15.99 -18.20 11.29
CA VAL A 233 14.64 -18.52 11.81
C VAL A 233 13.58 -17.59 11.20
N ASP A 234 14.02 -16.41 10.80
CA ASP A 234 13.25 -15.40 10.05
C ASP A 234 13.79 -15.38 8.61
N ASP A 235 12.98 -14.97 7.64
CA ASP A 235 13.18 -15.10 6.19
C ASP A 235 14.42 -14.37 5.57
N ASP A 236 15.43 -13.98 6.36
CA ASP A 236 16.50 -13.04 5.99
C ASP A 236 17.92 -13.66 5.88
N ALA A 237 18.02 -14.99 5.73
CA ALA A 237 19.30 -15.64 5.46
C ALA A 237 19.87 -15.22 4.09
N SER A 238 20.77 -14.24 4.08
CA SER A 238 21.44 -13.77 2.86
C SER A 238 22.85 -14.33 2.75
N LEU A 239 23.21 -14.78 1.54
CA LEU A 239 24.53 -15.32 1.21
C LEU A 239 25.12 -14.56 0.02
N SER A 240 26.32 -14.01 0.21
CA SER A 240 27.07 -13.35 -0.85
C SER A 240 28.04 -14.33 -1.51
N VAL A 241 27.98 -14.43 -2.84
CA VAL A 241 28.88 -15.27 -3.63
C VAL A 241 29.75 -14.35 -4.50
N GLU A 242 31.06 -14.39 -4.31
CA GLU A 242 31.96 -13.67 -5.19
C GLU A 242 31.96 -14.31 -6.58
N VAL A 243 31.63 -13.52 -7.61
CA VAL A 243 31.64 -13.96 -9.01
C VAL A 243 32.80 -13.29 -9.73
N PRO A 244 33.80 -14.05 -10.23
CA PRO A 244 34.84 -13.49 -11.06
C PRO A 244 34.25 -12.80 -12.30
N THR A 245 34.83 -11.68 -12.74
CA THR A 245 34.35 -10.94 -13.92
C THR A 245 34.21 -11.86 -15.14
N GLY A 246 32.99 -12.00 -15.66
CA GLY A 246 32.66 -12.87 -16.79
C GLY A 246 32.50 -14.36 -16.46
N GLY A 247 32.50 -14.72 -15.17
CA GLY A 247 32.31 -16.09 -14.68
C GLY A 247 30.89 -16.36 -14.16
N ILE A 248 30.70 -17.58 -13.66
CA ILE A 248 29.50 -18.04 -12.95
C ILE A 248 29.92 -18.30 -11.49
N GLY A 249 29.22 -17.70 -10.53
CA GLY A 249 29.38 -18.05 -9.12
C GLY A 249 28.67 -19.36 -8.80
N ALA A 250 29.25 -20.14 -7.90
CA ALA A 250 28.64 -21.36 -7.38
C ALA A 250 28.70 -21.34 -5.87
N VAL A 251 27.64 -21.83 -5.22
CA VAL A 251 27.55 -21.93 -3.77
C VAL A 251 26.65 -23.09 -3.39
N ASP A 252 26.97 -23.74 -2.27
CA ASP A 252 26.12 -24.73 -1.64
C ASP A 252 25.27 -24.06 -0.55
N VAL A 253 24.00 -24.48 -0.46
CA VAL A 253 23.10 -24.07 0.62
C VAL A 253 22.60 -25.33 1.33
N PHE A 254 22.42 -25.22 2.64
CA PHE A 254 22.06 -26.35 3.49
C PHE A 254 20.63 -26.19 3.99
N ALA A 255 19.78 -27.17 3.67
CA ALA A 255 18.46 -27.28 4.26
C ALA A 255 18.57 -27.97 5.63
N ALA A 256 17.92 -27.43 6.67
CA ALA A 256 17.86 -28.06 7.98
C ALA A 256 16.42 -28.16 8.47
N ILE A 257 16.15 -29.23 9.24
CA ILE A 257 14.85 -29.46 9.86
C ILE A 257 14.98 -29.15 11.35
N VAL A 258 14.19 -28.19 11.82
CA VAL A 258 14.13 -27.82 13.24
C VAL A 258 12.87 -28.44 13.84
N SER A 259 13.00 -29.18 14.93
CA SER A 259 11.88 -29.82 15.60
C SER A 259 12.03 -29.73 17.11
N ASN A 260 10.95 -29.33 17.79
CA ASN A 260 10.82 -29.36 19.25
C ASN A 260 9.90 -30.51 19.73
N ASN A 261 9.71 -31.55 18.90
CA ASN A 261 8.81 -32.67 19.20
C ASN A 261 9.17 -33.33 20.54
N THR A 262 8.22 -33.31 21.48
CA THR A 262 8.38 -33.87 22.83
C THR A 262 7.98 -35.34 22.95
N GLY A 263 7.54 -35.95 21.84
CA GLY A 263 6.99 -37.32 21.77
C GLY A 263 8.02 -38.46 21.84
N GLY A 264 9.28 -38.19 22.16
CA GLY A 264 10.33 -39.20 22.35
C GLY A 264 11.07 -39.61 21.08
N ASP A 265 10.38 -39.69 19.94
CA ASP A 265 10.99 -39.95 18.64
C ASP A 265 11.10 -38.65 17.83
N GLY A 266 12.32 -38.29 17.40
CA GLY A 266 12.59 -37.16 16.51
C GLY A 266 12.03 -37.38 15.10
N VAL A 267 12.30 -36.45 14.18
CA VAL A 267 11.90 -36.58 12.76
C VAL A 267 12.57 -37.83 12.15
N GLN A 268 11.77 -38.76 11.62
CA GLN A 268 12.25 -40.07 11.11
C GLN A 268 12.37 -40.15 9.58
N GLY A 269 11.80 -39.18 8.86
CA GLY A 269 11.84 -39.16 7.40
C GLY A 269 11.21 -37.89 6.83
N TRP A 270 11.65 -37.51 5.64
CA TRP A 270 11.21 -36.29 4.94
C TRP A 270 11.38 -36.44 3.43
N SER A 271 10.65 -35.61 2.69
CA SER A 271 10.84 -35.38 1.26
C SER A 271 10.76 -33.88 1.03
N LEU A 272 11.71 -33.34 0.28
CA LEU A 272 11.83 -31.89 0.04
C LEU A 272 11.86 -31.60 -1.45
N SER A 273 11.42 -30.41 -1.83
CA SER A 273 11.54 -29.87 -3.19
C SER A 273 12.00 -28.43 -3.08
N VAL A 274 12.90 -28.01 -3.98
CA VAL A 274 13.52 -26.69 -3.95
C VAL A 274 13.38 -26.04 -5.32
N ALA A 275 13.04 -24.76 -5.35
CA ALA A 275 13.00 -23.94 -6.55
C ALA A 275 13.89 -22.71 -6.36
N ALA A 276 14.46 -22.21 -7.46
CA ALA A 276 15.20 -20.95 -7.49
C ALA A 276 14.50 -19.95 -8.42
N ASN A 277 14.61 -18.66 -8.09
CA ASN A 277 14.12 -17.55 -8.89
C ASN A 277 15.23 -16.51 -9.10
N GLY A 278 15.13 -15.72 -10.17
CA GLY A 278 16.13 -14.71 -10.54
C GLY A 278 17.28 -15.27 -11.39
N GLY A 279 18.46 -14.67 -11.26
CA GLY A 279 19.67 -15.05 -12.01
C GLY A 279 20.37 -16.32 -11.52
N VAL A 280 19.67 -17.20 -10.77
CA VAL A 280 20.23 -18.36 -10.09
C VAL A 280 19.58 -19.64 -10.62
N ASN A 281 20.36 -20.72 -10.73
CA ASN A 281 19.89 -22.04 -11.14
C ASN A 281 20.28 -23.09 -10.09
N VAL A 282 19.36 -24.01 -9.77
CA VAL A 282 19.69 -25.21 -8.99
C VAL A 282 20.38 -26.21 -9.92
N VAL A 283 21.66 -26.49 -9.67
CA VAL A 283 22.48 -27.35 -10.53
C VAL A 283 22.63 -28.78 -10.00
N GLY A 284 22.30 -29.02 -8.73
CA GLY A 284 22.39 -30.33 -8.09
C GLY A 284 21.87 -30.31 -6.65
N ALA A 285 21.78 -31.50 -6.06
CA ALA A 285 21.48 -31.70 -4.64
C ALA A 285 22.20 -32.97 -4.16
N THR A 286 22.70 -32.95 -2.93
CA THR A 286 23.36 -34.09 -2.27
C THR A 286 23.05 -34.11 -0.78
N THR A 287 23.24 -35.26 -0.14
CA THR A 287 23.18 -35.42 1.32
C THR A 287 24.56 -35.48 1.97
N ASP A 288 25.63 -35.50 1.18
CA ASP A 288 27.00 -35.57 1.68
C ASP A 288 27.31 -34.39 2.61
N GLY A 289 27.98 -34.66 3.75
CA GLY A 289 28.29 -33.62 4.73
C GLY A 289 27.09 -33.12 5.56
N THR A 290 25.95 -33.81 5.48
CA THR A 290 24.75 -33.56 6.30
C THR A 290 24.48 -34.71 7.26
N SER A 291 23.58 -34.49 8.22
CA SER A 291 23.06 -35.54 9.11
C SER A 291 22.38 -36.70 8.38
N SER A 292 22.04 -36.52 7.10
CA SER A 292 21.41 -37.56 6.25
C SER A 292 22.41 -38.46 5.53
N ALA A 293 23.72 -38.16 5.60
CA ALA A 293 24.77 -38.96 5.00
C ALA A 293 24.92 -40.32 5.70
N ASP A 294 25.63 -41.25 5.06
CA ASP A 294 25.96 -42.52 5.70
C ASP A 294 26.90 -42.31 6.91
N VAL A 295 26.84 -43.18 7.93
CA VAL A 295 27.69 -43.13 9.13
C VAL A 295 29.19 -43.06 8.82
N SER A 296 29.62 -43.66 7.70
CA SER A 296 31.01 -43.62 7.24
C SER A 296 31.47 -42.24 6.74
N GLN A 297 30.52 -41.34 6.48
CA GLN A 297 30.73 -39.96 6.03
C GLN A 297 30.33 -38.95 7.13
N GLY A 298 30.06 -39.41 8.35
CA GLY A 298 29.70 -38.56 9.49
C GLY A 298 28.23 -38.22 9.62
N GLY A 299 27.33 -38.86 8.87
CA GLY A 299 25.88 -38.73 9.02
C GLY A 299 25.25 -39.80 9.91
N LEU A 300 23.91 -39.87 9.94
CA LEU A 300 23.13 -40.75 10.82
C LEU A 300 22.55 -41.98 10.12
N ARG A 301 22.75 -42.12 8.80
CA ARG A 301 22.19 -43.22 7.98
C ARG A 301 23.09 -44.45 7.93
#